data_AF-A0A2G9MXE0-F1
#
_entry.id   AF-A0A2G9MXE0-F1
#
_cell.length_a   1.000
_cell.length_b   1.000
_cell.length_c   1.000
_cell.angle_alpha   90.00
_cell.angle_beta   90.00
_cell.angle_gamma   90.00
#
_symmetry.space_group_name_H-M   'P 1'
#
loop_
_entity.id
_entity.type
_entity.pdbx_description
1 polymer ?
#
loop_
_entity_poly.entity_id
_entity_poly.type
_entity_poly.pdbx_seq_one_letter_code
_entity_poly.pdbx_strand_id
1 'polypeptide(L)'
;MTENKYDIKTIVLKKIIDEKQASAIIEDKKTTLFKKLLKKPKPEEVHIQSITLYYECLLKISGKYVADYFRKATHSISVDSNVQEVVLGGGIFPIESKSALRKAFVGNRGKNKIDLQLE
;
A
#
# COMPACT_ATOMS: atom_id res chain seq x y z
N MET A 1 30.04 -0.36 -3.61
CA MET A 1 29.06 0.04 -4.64
C MET A 1 28.52 -1.24 -5.25
N THR A 2 27.31 -1.65 -4.89
CA THR A 2 26.72 -2.91 -5.34
C THR A 2 26.02 -2.68 -6.69
N GLU A 3 26.46 -3.40 -7.72
CA GLU A 3 25.80 -3.43 -9.03
C GLU A 3 24.38 -3.98 -8.87
N ASN A 4 23.38 -3.10 -8.89
CA ASN A 4 21.99 -3.52 -8.96
C ASN A 4 21.76 -4.15 -10.35
N LYS A 5 21.74 -5.49 -10.38
CA LYS A 5 21.42 -6.27 -11.57
C LYS A 5 19.91 -6.12 -11.84
N TYR A 6 19.55 -5.12 -12.64
CA TYR A 6 18.14 -4.91 -13.02
C TYR A 6 17.71 -6.01 -14.00
N ASP A 7 16.63 -6.69 -13.68
CA ASP A 7 16.01 -7.68 -14.57
C ASP A 7 15.19 -6.93 -15.65
N ILE A 8 15.67 -6.97 -16.89
CA ILE A 8 15.01 -6.31 -18.03
C ILE A 8 13.89 -7.23 -18.52
N LYS A 9 12.64 -6.80 -18.33
CA LYS A 9 11.45 -7.50 -18.84
C LYS A 9 10.82 -6.73 -19.99
N THR A 10 10.78 -7.35 -21.16
CA THR A 10 10.04 -6.84 -22.33
C THR A 10 8.60 -7.31 -22.26
N ILE A 11 7.65 -6.37 -22.28
CA ILE A 11 6.21 -6.65 -22.34
C ILE A 11 5.77 -6.38 -23.78
N VAL A 12 5.21 -7.39 -24.44
CA VAL A 12 4.68 -7.27 -25.81
C VAL A 12 3.18 -7.53 -25.78
N LEU A 13 2.42 -6.69 -26.47
CA LEU A 13 0.98 -6.85 -26.59
C LEU A 13 0.67 -7.90 -27.66
N LYS A 14 0.10 -9.03 -27.26
CA LYS A 14 -0.29 -10.09 -28.17
C LYS A 14 -1.57 -9.69 -28.89
N LYS A 15 -1.58 -9.79 -30.22
CA LYS A 15 -2.79 -9.64 -31.03
C LYS A 15 -3.81 -10.73 -30.63
N ILE A 16 -4.94 -10.31 -30.07
CA ILE A 16 -6.00 -11.24 -29.61
C ILE A 16 -6.92 -11.64 -30.77
N ILE A 17 -7.14 -10.72 -31.71
CA ILE A 17 -8.06 -10.91 -32.84
C ILE A 17 -7.36 -10.65 -34.16
N ASP A 18 -7.52 -11.55 -35.13
CA ASP A 18 -7.07 -11.34 -36.51
C ASP A 18 -8.08 -10.52 -37.33
N GLU A 19 -7.67 -10.09 -38.52
CA GLU A 19 -8.51 -9.25 -39.37
C GLU A 19 -9.74 -10.01 -39.89
N LYS A 20 -9.64 -11.32 -40.11
CA LYS A 20 -10.75 -12.16 -40.57
C LYS A 20 -11.80 -12.32 -39.47
N GLN A 21 -11.36 -12.59 -38.26
CA GLN A 21 -12.19 -12.68 -37.07
C GLN A 21 -12.86 -11.33 -36.79
N ALA A 22 -12.13 -10.23 -36.89
CA ALA A 22 -12.69 -8.89 -36.74
C ALA A 22 -13.76 -8.61 -37.81
N SER A 23 -13.49 -8.95 -39.08
CA SER A 23 -14.45 -8.81 -40.16
C SER A 23 -15.71 -9.64 -39.93
N ALA A 24 -15.59 -10.89 -39.46
CA ALA A 24 -16.73 -11.75 -39.17
C ALA A 24 -17.60 -11.19 -38.03
N ILE A 25 -17.00 -10.66 -36.97
CA ILE A 25 -17.71 -10.04 -35.86
C ILE A 25 -18.45 -8.77 -36.31
N ILE A 26 -17.79 -7.94 -37.12
CA ILE A 26 -18.40 -6.71 -37.63
C ILE A 26 -19.56 -7.06 -38.57
N GLU A 27 -19.40 -8.05 -39.44
CA GLU A 27 -20.43 -8.50 -40.38
C GLU A 27 -21.68 -9.02 -39.66
N ASP A 28 -21.52 -9.84 -38.60
CA ASP A 28 -22.62 -10.30 -37.75
C ASP A 28 -23.35 -9.13 -37.07
N LYS A 29 -22.59 -8.14 -36.59
CA LYS A 29 -23.14 -7.04 -35.80
C LYS A 29 -23.55 -5.81 -36.61
N LYS A 30 -23.23 -5.69 -37.90
CA LYS A 30 -23.40 -4.44 -38.68
C LYS A 30 -24.83 -3.92 -38.68
N THR A 31 -25.82 -4.81 -38.70
CA THR A 31 -27.23 -4.41 -38.69
C THR A 31 -27.76 -4.06 -37.30
N THR A 32 -27.01 -4.42 -36.23
CA THR A 32 -27.39 -4.21 -34.82
C THR A 32 -27.40 -2.73 -34.44
N LEU A 33 -26.54 -1.93 -35.06
CA LEU A 33 -26.49 -0.48 -34.84
C LEU A 33 -27.78 0.23 -35.26
N PHE A 34 -28.50 -0.35 -36.21
CA PHE A 34 -29.76 0.18 -36.74
C PHE A 34 -31.00 -0.27 -35.96
N LYS A 35 -30.84 -0.98 -34.82
CA LYS A 35 -31.95 -1.49 -34.01
C LYS A 35 -32.93 -0.41 -33.53
N LYS A 36 -32.50 0.86 -33.45
CA LYS A 36 -33.35 1.99 -33.05
C LYS A 36 -34.15 2.61 -34.19
N LEU A 37 -33.90 2.24 -35.46
CA LEU A 37 -34.71 2.71 -36.58
C LEU A 37 -35.97 1.86 -36.72
N LEU A 38 -37.08 2.51 -37.07
CA LEU A 38 -38.39 1.88 -37.32
C LEU A 38 -38.32 0.77 -38.40
N LYS A 39 -37.33 0.83 -39.29
CA LYS A 39 -37.00 -0.23 -40.24
C LYS A 39 -35.51 -0.55 -40.14
N LYS A 40 -35.20 -1.74 -39.62
CA LYS A 40 -33.84 -2.29 -39.63
C LYS A 40 -33.49 -2.70 -41.07
N PRO A 41 -32.38 -2.20 -41.66
CA PRO A 41 -31.94 -2.61 -42.99
C PRO A 41 -31.51 -4.08 -42.99
N LYS A 42 -31.59 -4.71 -44.17
CA LYS A 42 -31.09 -6.07 -44.35
C LYS A 42 -29.56 -6.07 -44.36
N PRO A 43 -28.89 -7.19 -44.02
CA PRO A 43 -27.44 -7.27 -44.03
C PRO A 43 -26.82 -6.89 -45.37
N GLU A 44 -27.45 -7.23 -46.49
CA GLU A 44 -26.93 -6.97 -47.83
C GLU A 44 -26.95 -5.48 -48.20
N GLU A 45 -27.79 -4.68 -47.54
CA GLU A 45 -27.90 -3.24 -47.75
C GLU A 45 -26.81 -2.45 -47.02
N VAL A 46 -26.13 -3.09 -46.05
CA VAL A 46 -25.10 -2.46 -45.22
C VAL A 46 -23.71 -2.96 -45.63
N HIS A 47 -22.89 -2.02 -46.11
CA HIS A 47 -21.54 -2.30 -46.60
C HIS A 47 -20.49 -1.80 -45.61
N ILE A 48 -19.48 -2.63 -45.33
CA ILE A 48 -18.31 -2.25 -44.52
C ILE A 48 -17.28 -1.63 -45.45
N GLN A 49 -16.97 -0.33 -45.28
CA GLN A 49 -16.03 0.38 -46.14
C GLN A 49 -14.56 0.07 -45.81
N SER A 50 -14.21 -0.02 -44.53
CA SER A 50 -12.86 -0.36 -44.08
C SER A 50 -12.87 -0.85 -42.64
N ILE A 51 -11.86 -1.63 -42.27
CA ILE A 51 -11.61 -2.09 -40.91
C ILE A 51 -10.16 -1.75 -40.57
N THR A 52 -9.94 -1.11 -39.43
CA THR A 52 -8.59 -0.84 -38.91
C THR A 52 -8.51 -1.36 -37.49
N LEU A 53 -7.50 -2.18 -37.22
CA LEU A 53 -7.26 -2.74 -35.89
C LEU A 53 -6.24 -1.88 -35.14
N TYR A 54 -6.59 -1.52 -33.91
CA TYR A 54 -5.70 -0.80 -32.99
C TYR A 54 -5.37 -1.72 -31.81
N TYR A 55 -4.13 -1.62 -31.32
CA TYR A 55 -3.75 -2.26 -30.06
C TYR A 55 -4.27 -1.45 -28.89
N GLU A 56 -4.77 -2.11 -27.85
CA GLU A 56 -5.18 -1.43 -26.61
C GLU A 56 -3.96 -0.82 -25.90
N CYS A 57 -4.16 0.32 -25.22
CA CYS A 57 -3.10 1.03 -24.51
C CYS A 57 -2.87 0.38 -23.13
N LEU A 58 -1.62 0.05 -22.78
CA LEU A 58 -1.25 -0.42 -21.43
C LEU A 58 -0.70 0.72 -20.59
N LEU A 59 -1.27 0.93 -19.40
CA LEU A 59 -0.71 1.80 -18.37
C LEU A 59 0.04 0.96 -17.34
N LYS A 60 1.38 1.12 -17.27
CA LYS A 60 2.21 0.48 -16.24
C LYS A 60 2.50 1.49 -15.12
N ILE A 61 1.98 1.23 -13.92
CA ILE A 61 2.29 1.99 -12.71
C ILE A 61 3.20 1.14 -11.83
N SER A 62 4.32 1.70 -11.37
CA SER A 62 5.19 1.07 -10.37
C SER A 62 5.47 2.06 -9.23
N GLY A 63 5.30 1.60 -7.99
CA GLY A 63 5.65 2.36 -6.79
C GLY A 63 6.58 1.55 -5.90
N LYS A 64 7.50 2.23 -5.22
CA LYS A 64 8.31 1.67 -4.14
C LYS A 64 8.01 2.48 -2.89
N TYR A 65 7.63 1.81 -1.80
CA TYR A 65 7.44 2.43 -0.51
C TYR A 65 8.48 1.89 0.47
N VAL A 66 8.95 2.75 1.39
CA VAL A 66 9.85 2.40 2.48
C VAL A 66 9.23 2.93 3.76
N ALA A 67 9.20 2.10 4.80
CA ALA A 67 8.69 2.46 6.12
C ALA A 67 9.78 2.19 7.15
N ASP A 68 10.21 3.24 7.86
CA ASP A 68 11.12 3.10 8.98
C ASP A 68 10.29 2.89 10.26
N TYR A 69 10.47 1.74 10.91
CA TYR A 69 9.79 1.39 12.15
C TYR A 69 10.70 1.67 13.35
N PHE A 70 10.45 2.78 14.04
CA PHE A 70 11.11 3.06 15.33
C PHE A 70 10.28 2.48 16.47
N ARG A 71 10.82 1.49 17.19
CA ARG A 71 10.17 0.91 18.37
C ARG A 71 10.63 1.67 19.61
N LYS A 72 9.72 2.39 20.28
CA LYS A 72 10.00 2.98 21.59
C LYS A 72 10.31 1.87 22.61
N ALA A 73 11.48 1.93 23.24
CA ALA A 73 11.89 1.02 24.31
C ALA A 73 12.05 1.78 25.63
N THR A 74 11.14 1.50 26.59
CA THR A 74 11.23 2.03 27.95
C THR A 74 11.64 0.91 28.90
N HIS A 75 12.73 1.08 29.63
CA HIS A 75 13.19 0.15 30.65
C HIS A 75 13.02 0.74 32.05
N SER A 76 12.22 0.09 32.90
CA SER A 76 12.00 0.56 34.27
C SER A 76 12.98 -0.08 35.25
N ILE A 77 13.72 0.73 36.01
CA ILE A 77 14.57 0.29 37.12
C ILE A 77 13.83 0.53 38.44
N SER A 78 13.88 -0.44 39.37
CA SER A 78 13.30 -0.27 40.71
C SER A 78 14.39 0.12 41.71
N VAL A 79 14.21 1.26 42.37
CA VAL A 79 15.13 1.84 43.36
C VAL A 79 14.45 1.97 44.71
N ASP A 80 15.24 2.19 45.77
CA ASP A 80 14.71 2.31 47.12
C ASP A 80 13.82 3.53 47.30
N SER A 81 12.91 3.48 48.28
CA SER A 81 11.86 4.48 48.47
C SER A 81 12.39 5.87 48.84
N ASN A 82 13.62 5.96 49.36
CA ASN A 82 14.30 7.21 49.73
C ASN A 82 15.07 7.85 48.56
N VAL A 83 15.15 7.19 47.41
CA VAL A 83 15.80 7.73 46.20
C VAL A 83 14.83 8.64 45.47
N GLN A 84 15.27 9.86 45.13
CA GLN A 84 14.47 10.87 44.41
C GLN A 84 14.85 10.96 42.92
N GLU A 85 16.11 10.72 42.58
CA GLU A 85 16.65 10.78 41.23
C GLU A 85 17.81 9.80 41.07
N VAL A 86 18.07 9.38 39.84
CA VAL A 86 19.24 8.56 39.48
C VAL A 86 20.02 9.26 38.37
N VAL A 87 21.34 9.35 38.55
CA VAL A 87 22.27 9.85 37.54
C VAL A 87 22.90 8.67 36.83
N LEU A 88 22.67 8.56 35.52
CA LEU A 88 23.19 7.47 34.68
C LEU A 88 23.70 8.05 33.36
N GLY A 89 24.96 7.80 33.01
CA GLY A 89 25.52 8.22 31.71
C GLY A 89 25.49 9.73 31.45
N GLY A 90 25.50 10.56 32.50
CA GLY A 90 25.40 12.02 32.39
C GLY A 90 23.97 12.58 32.34
N GLY A 91 22.95 11.72 32.28
CA GLY A 91 21.54 12.11 32.39
C GLY A 91 21.00 11.99 33.81
N ILE A 92 20.03 12.85 34.16
CA ILE A 92 19.31 12.80 35.44
C ILE A 92 17.90 12.25 35.18
N PHE A 93 17.55 11.15 35.84
CA PHE A 93 16.27 10.47 35.68
C PHE A 93 15.46 10.54 36.98
N PRO A 94 14.33 11.26 37.00
CA PRO A 94 13.50 11.37 38.20
C PRO A 94 12.68 10.10 38.44
N ILE A 95 12.28 9.87 39.69
CA ILE A 95 11.34 8.79 40.01
C ILE A 95 9.96 9.03 39.40
N GLU A 96 9.31 7.93 38.99
CA GLU A 96 7.90 7.93 38.60
C GLU A 96 7.01 8.40 39.76
N SER A 97 6.10 9.33 39.46
CA SER A 97 5.09 9.75 40.42
C SER A 97 4.11 8.60 40.69
N LYS A 98 4.07 8.10 41.93
CA LYS A 98 3.07 7.10 42.34
C LYS A 98 1.68 7.73 42.42
N SER A 99 0.70 7.13 41.73
CA SER A 99 -0.72 7.46 41.88
C SER A 99 -1.19 7.27 43.34
N ALA A 100 -2.20 8.04 43.76
CA ALA A 100 -2.78 8.00 45.11
C ALA A 100 -3.23 6.60 45.52
N LEU A 101 -3.85 5.84 44.60
CA LEU A 101 -4.25 4.45 44.83
C LEU A 101 -3.03 3.55 45.05
N ARG A 102 -1.99 3.71 44.23
CA ARG A 102 -0.76 2.91 44.34
C ARG A 102 -0.01 3.20 45.64
N LYS A 103 -0.05 4.44 46.13
CA LYS A 103 0.48 4.83 47.45
C LYS A 103 -0.30 4.17 48.60
N ALA A 104 -1.64 4.08 48.48
CA ALA A 104 -2.48 3.45 49.49
C ALA A 104 -2.24 1.93 49.61
N PHE A 105 -1.99 1.23 48.49
CA PHE A 105 -1.75 -0.22 48.50
C PHE A 105 -0.33 -0.63 48.92
N VAL A 106 0.70 0.13 48.51
CA VAL A 106 2.11 -0.25 48.76
C VAL A 106 2.72 0.48 49.98
N GLY A 107 2.05 1.52 50.47
CA GLY A 107 2.57 2.38 51.55
C GLY A 107 3.84 3.15 51.16
N ASN A 108 4.36 3.95 52.11
CA ASN A 108 5.57 4.78 51.89
C ASN A 108 6.87 3.97 51.76
N ARG A 109 6.84 2.64 51.97
CA ARG A 109 8.02 1.75 51.91
C ARG A 109 8.16 0.99 50.58
N GLY A 110 7.23 1.16 49.64
CA GLY A 110 7.33 0.53 48.31
C GLY A 110 8.49 1.08 47.49
N LYS A 111 9.18 0.23 46.72
CA LYS A 111 10.22 0.66 45.77
C LYS A 111 9.71 1.75 44.82
N ASN A 112 10.57 2.72 44.50
CA ASN A 112 10.33 3.71 43.46
C ASN A 112 10.75 3.11 42.11
N LYS A 113 10.14 3.59 41.01
CA LYS A 113 10.50 3.18 39.66
C LYS A 113 11.05 4.36 38.88
N ILE A 114 11.96 4.08 37.96
CA ILE A 114 12.55 5.07 37.06
C ILE A 114 12.48 4.50 35.66
N ASP A 115 11.84 5.23 34.75
CA ASP A 115 11.72 4.87 33.35
C ASP A 115 12.88 5.47 32.55
N LEU A 116 13.71 4.59 32.00
CA LEU A 116 14.75 4.96 31.05
C LEU A 116 14.16 4.84 29.64
N GLN A 117 13.98 5.98 28.98
CA GLN A 117 13.64 6.03 27.56
C GLN A 117 14.97 5.92 26.78
N LEU A 118 15.18 4.80 26.12
CA LEU A 118 16.30 4.64 25.18
C LEU A 118 15.77 4.97 23.78
N GLU A 119 16.42 5.93 23.12
CA GLU A 119 16.21 6.23 21.70
C GLU A 119 16.76 5.13 20.80
#